data_AF-R5IIK6-F1
#
_entry.id   AF-R5IIK6-F1
#
_cell.length_a   1.000
_cell.length_b   1.000
_cell.length_c   1.000
_cell.angle_alpha   90.00
_cell.angle_beta   90.00
_cell.angle_gamma   90.00
#
_symmetry.space_group_name_H-M   'P 1'
#
loop_
_entity.id
_entity.type
_entity.pdbx_description
1 polymer ?
#
loop_
_entity_poly.entity_id
_entity_poly.type
_entity_poly.pdbx_seq_one_letter_code
_entity_poly.pdbx_strand_id
1 'polypeptide(L)'
;MKKALISASIALIAPLLFYSCVELSESESVTALREAKSAQLQAMADMYRTQAAADSLLAAAEADLKAAQAEYQRLLTEQARQKFELEIEWLAMDYEYKMLQLEYEIQNMQQQILDDASAHIQQLFQYYKTEMQELNDLKTELHQQNIMLAKADADILNAQDYVARETARYENLISDAESEIAVLEAYQGQDLADVRARYNTAYADYDTKYNDYSIKYGDMEIAYSAIEEHILNNYSMDNIYNSTHEAIKIMDTLSSEYGVTISIERRRIYRPTVDYGHLAYPEVTYTVYSISDTERDALLTNLAGNPSELGVAVSLLNKLDAAYTSYTDEVSSLRSHSLTIAYFDACDICEAAYILQHEAYIEVEILSDMVLSGLITDIQAEIRELKDSIDSWRVAIAQLTQIEDAEDAKRQIEDSIAQLNELIAAQEQIVALAKADLDAALAQE
;
A
#
# COMPACT_ATOMS: atom_id res chain seq x y z
N MET A 1 34.08 36.47 -26.98
CA MET A 1 35.16 37.46 -27.23
C MET A 1 34.62 38.84 -26.83
N LYS A 2 35.13 39.63 -25.89
CA LYS A 2 36.48 39.84 -25.36
C LYS A 2 36.40 40.32 -23.90
N LYS A 3 37.40 39.92 -23.12
CA LYS A 3 37.83 40.51 -21.85
C LYS A 3 38.37 41.94 -22.09
N ALA A 4 38.25 42.83 -21.11
CA ALA A 4 39.18 43.95 -20.94
C ALA A 4 39.24 44.42 -19.48
N LEU A 5 40.38 44.11 -18.85
CA LEU A 5 40.95 44.71 -17.64
C LEU A 5 41.59 46.08 -17.97
N ILE A 6 41.51 47.04 -17.06
CA ILE A 6 42.39 48.23 -16.91
C ILE A 6 42.39 48.53 -15.38
N SER A 7 43.37 48.09 -14.56
CA SER A 7 44.68 48.71 -14.22
C SER A 7 44.57 50.17 -13.74
N ALA A 8 45.32 50.75 -12.80
CA ALA A 8 46.27 50.39 -11.75
C ALA A 8 46.78 51.76 -11.24
N SER A 9 47.03 51.94 -9.94
CA SER A 9 47.94 53.01 -9.46
C SER A 9 48.56 52.69 -8.09
N ILE A 10 49.75 52.08 -8.18
CA ILE A 10 50.99 52.15 -7.37
C ILE A 10 50.99 53.30 -6.33
N ALA A 11 51.10 53.10 -5.01
CA ALA A 11 52.16 52.55 -4.13
C ALA A 11 53.28 53.52 -3.74
N LEU A 12 53.42 53.74 -2.42
CA LEU A 12 54.61 53.96 -1.55
C LEU A 12 54.14 54.80 -0.34
N ILE A 13 54.27 54.34 0.91
CA ILE A 13 55.50 54.35 1.72
C ILE A 13 55.46 53.20 2.75
N ALA A 14 56.59 52.51 2.94
CA ALA A 14 56.89 51.59 4.05
C ALA A 14 57.93 52.25 5.01
N PRO A 15 58.39 51.59 6.08
CA PRO A 15 57.73 51.30 7.36
C PRO A 15 58.51 51.94 8.55
N LEU A 16 57.86 52.17 9.71
CA LEU A 16 58.56 52.36 10.98
C LEU A 16 57.88 51.57 12.09
N LEU A 17 58.73 50.81 12.77
CA LEU A 17 58.44 49.76 13.73
C LEU A 17 57.88 50.32 15.04
N PHE A 18 56.76 49.78 15.49
CA PHE A 18 56.61 49.35 16.89
C PHE A 18 56.06 47.92 16.89
N TYR A 19 56.85 47.03 17.47
CA TYR A 19 56.41 45.70 17.88
C TYR A 19 55.31 45.85 18.92
N SER A 20 54.09 45.54 18.52
CA SER A 20 53.22 44.69 19.33
C SER A 20 52.63 43.65 18.38
N CYS A 21 53.27 42.48 18.33
CA CYS A 21 52.57 41.28 17.89
C CYS A 21 51.43 41.06 18.89
N VAL A 22 50.24 41.58 18.59
CA VAL A 22 49.03 40.84 18.96
C VAL A 22 48.98 39.75 17.90
N GLU A 23 49.26 38.52 18.32
CA GLU A 23 48.92 37.36 17.50
C GLU A 23 47.47 37.52 17.07
N LEU A 24 47.22 37.60 15.77
CA LEU A 24 45.92 37.29 15.20
C LEU A 24 45.73 35.76 15.29
N SER A 25 45.73 35.22 16.51
CA SER A 25 44.96 34.02 16.80
C SER A 25 43.62 34.52 17.31
N GLU A 26 42.55 34.26 16.55
CA GLU A 26 41.21 34.41 17.11
C GLU A 26 41.18 33.65 18.43
N SER A 27 40.61 34.26 19.50
CA SER A 27 40.49 33.52 20.75
C SER A 27 39.71 32.24 20.49
N GLU A 28 40.04 31.15 21.18
CA GLU A 28 39.37 29.83 21.01
C GLU A 28 37.84 29.95 21.04
N SER A 29 37.30 30.92 21.79
CA SER A 29 35.88 31.26 21.83
C SER A 29 35.30 31.84 20.53
N VAL A 30 36.06 32.63 19.76
CA VAL A 30 35.61 33.19 18.47
C VAL A 30 35.64 32.12 17.38
N THR A 31 36.64 31.24 17.42
CA THR A 31 36.71 30.07 16.53
C THR A 31 35.54 29.12 16.79
N ALA A 32 35.28 28.79 18.07
CA ALA A 32 34.15 27.94 18.46
C ALA A 32 32.80 28.54 18.05
N LEU A 33 32.61 29.86 18.18
CA LEU A 33 31.38 30.54 17.76
C LEU A 33 31.17 30.47 16.24
N ARG A 34 32.25 30.58 15.46
CA ARG A 34 32.19 30.47 13.99
C ARG A 34 31.87 29.03 13.56
N GLU A 35 32.46 28.05 14.22
CA GLU A 35 32.19 26.63 13.96
C GLU A 35 30.74 26.26 14.30
N ALA A 36 30.23 26.73 15.45
CA ALA A 36 28.83 26.56 15.83
C ALA A 36 27.86 27.19 14.81
N LYS A 37 28.12 28.42 14.37
CA LYS A 37 27.32 29.08 13.32
C LYS A 37 27.38 28.37 11.98
N SER A 38 28.55 27.83 11.61
CA SER A 38 28.69 27.03 10.38
C SER A 38 27.89 25.73 10.46
N ALA A 39 27.89 25.06 11.61
CA ALA A 39 27.11 23.85 11.83
C ALA A 39 25.59 24.14 11.78
N GLN A 40 25.14 25.24 12.37
CA GLN A 40 23.75 25.71 12.30
C GLN A 40 23.28 25.95 10.86
N LEU A 41 24.06 26.69 10.06
CA LEU A 41 23.72 26.95 8.65
C LEU A 41 23.69 25.66 7.81
N GLN A 42 24.56 24.71 8.13
CA GLN A 42 24.59 23.42 7.45
C GLN A 42 23.36 22.57 7.82
N ALA A 43 22.99 22.51 9.10
CA ALA A 43 21.78 21.83 9.56
C ALA A 43 20.50 22.42 8.93
N MET A 44 20.42 23.75 8.76
CA MET A 44 19.31 24.40 8.05
C MET A 44 19.27 24.05 6.55
N ALA A 45 20.44 24.00 5.89
CA ALA A 45 20.51 23.62 4.49
C ALA A 45 20.12 22.15 4.26
N ASP A 46 20.51 21.26 5.18
CA ASP A 46 20.12 19.85 5.14
C ASP A 46 18.61 19.70 5.42
N MET A 47 18.03 20.48 6.33
CA MET A 47 16.57 20.53 6.54
C MET A 47 15.82 20.95 5.27
N TYR A 48 16.27 21.99 4.56
CA TYR A 48 15.64 22.39 3.30
C TYR A 48 15.72 21.30 2.22
N ARG A 49 16.78 20.49 2.21
CA ARG A 49 16.91 19.35 1.29
C ARG A 49 15.94 18.23 1.65
N THR A 50 15.85 17.88 2.92
CA THR A 50 14.86 16.92 3.44
C THR A 50 13.44 17.40 3.11
N GLN A 51 13.14 18.69 3.24
CA GLN A 51 11.84 19.24 2.84
C GLN A 51 11.56 19.11 1.34
N ALA A 52 12.54 19.39 0.48
CA ALA A 52 12.37 19.21 -0.96
C ALA A 52 12.14 17.74 -1.37
N ALA A 53 12.55 16.79 -0.51
CA ALA A 53 12.25 15.38 -0.72
C ALA A 53 10.76 15.06 -0.51
N ALA A 54 10.03 15.81 0.34
CA ALA A 54 8.58 15.65 0.53
C ALA A 54 7.79 15.96 -0.76
N ASP A 55 8.19 16.99 -1.51
CA ASP A 55 7.56 17.32 -2.80
C ASP A 55 7.81 16.22 -3.85
N SER A 56 9.03 15.69 -3.88
CA SER A 56 9.37 14.57 -4.75
C SER A 56 8.63 13.29 -4.36
N LEU A 57 8.35 13.10 -3.07
CA LEU A 57 7.65 11.94 -2.54
C LEU A 57 6.18 11.94 -2.97
N LEU A 58 5.49 13.08 -2.85
CA LEU A 58 4.10 13.20 -3.30
C LEU A 58 3.97 12.94 -4.80
N ALA A 59 4.84 13.53 -5.60
CA ALA A 59 4.84 13.32 -7.06
C ALA A 59 5.10 11.86 -7.44
N ALA A 60 5.98 11.16 -6.71
CA ALA A 60 6.23 9.73 -6.91
C ALA A 60 4.99 8.90 -6.52
N ALA A 61 4.39 9.17 -5.36
CA ALA A 61 3.21 8.47 -4.90
C ALA A 61 1.99 8.65 -5.82
N GLU A 62 1.79 9.85 -6.38
CA GLU A 62 0.77 10.11 -7.40
C GLU A 62 1.05 9.35 -8.71
N ALA A 63 2.32 9.24 -9.12
CA ALA A 63 2.70 8.48 -10.29
C ALA A 63 2.45 6.97 -10.10
N ASP A 64 2.80 6.43 -8.93
CA ASP A 64 2.57 5.04 -8.57
C ASP A 64 1.07 4.72 -8.48
N LEU A 65 0.26 5.62 -7.88
CA LEU A 65 -1.19 5.49 -7.84
C LEU A 65 -1.80 5.47 -9.25
N LYS A 66 -1.33 6.35 -10.13
CA LYS A 66 -1.79 6.39 -11.53
C LYS A 66 -1.39 5.13 -12.29
N ALA A 67 -0.20 4.59 -12.04
CA ALA A 67 0.24 3.33 -12.62
C ALA A 67 -0.63 2.15 -12.15
N ALA A 68 -0.93 2.10 -10.85
CA ALA A 68 -1.84 1.12 -10.27
C ALA A 68 -3.24 1.17 -10.89
N GLN A 69 -3.80 2.38 -11.04
CA GLN A 69 -5.09 2.60 -11.69
C GLN A 69 -5.08 2.13 -13.14
N ALA A 70 -4.01 2.43 -13.89
CA ALA A 70 -3.91 2.04 -15.29
C ALA A 70 -3.85 0.51 -15.47
N GLU A 71 -3.13 -0.19 -14.59
CA GLU A 71 -3.07 -1.66 -14.65
C GLU A 71 -4.42 -2.30 -14.29
N TYR A 72 -5.12 -1.75 -13.30
CA TYR A 72 -6.47 -2.18 -12.95
C TYR A 72 -7.44 -1.99 -14.13
N GLN A 73 -7.46 -0.81 -14.75
CA GLN A 73 -8.28 -0.51 -15.93
C GLN A 73 -7.94 -1.38 -17.15
N ARG A 74 -6.70 -1.90 -17.25
CA ARG A 74 -6.27 -2.76 -18.36
C ARG A 74 -6.83 -4.17 -18.25
N LEU A 75 -6.91 -4.70 -17.03
CA LEU A 75 -7.27 -6.09 -16.79
C LEU A 75 -8.77 -6.27 -16.54
N LEU A 76 -9.42 -5.34 -15.83
CA LEU A 76 -10.86 -5.40 -15.47
C LEU A 76 -11.28 -6.79 -14.96
N THR A 77 -10.42 -7.43 -14.17
CA THR A 77 -10.72 -8.70 -13.53
C THR A 77 -10.95 -8.49 -12.04
N GLU A 78 -11.70 -9.39 -11.42
CA GLU A 78 -11.90 -9.42 -9.96
C GLU A 78 -10.55 -9.52 -9.22
N GLN A 79 -9.61 -10.27 -9.78
CA GLN A 79 -8.25 -10.35 -9.29
C GLN A 79 -7.48 -9.01 -9.41
N ALA A 80 -7.63 -8.28 -10.53
CA ALA A 80 -7.04 -6.96 -10.69
C ALA A 80 -7.63 -5.96 -9.71
N ARG A 81 -8.93 -6.06 -9.39
CA ARG A 81 -9.59 -5.26 -8.35
C ARG A 81 -8.93 -5.47 -6.99
N GLN A 82 -8.74 -6.72 -6.58
CA GLN A 82 -8.12 -7.05 -5.29
C GLN A 82 -6.66 -6.56 -5.22
N LYS A 83 -5.88 -6.78 -6.29
CA LYS A 83 -4.50 -6.27 -6.39
C LYS A 83 -4.45 -4.75 -6.32
N PHE A 84 -5.44 -4.07 -6.89
CA PHE A 84 -5.59 -2.63 -6.86
C PHE A 84 -5.99 -2.10 -5.47
N GLU A 85 -6.98 -2.70 -4.82
CA GLU A 85 -7.39 -2.38 -3.44
C GLU A 85 -6.23 -2.51 -2.45
N LEU A 86 -5.41 -3.55 -2.61
CA LEU A 86 -4.20 -3.73 -1.81
C LEU A 86 -3.15 -2.69 -2.19
N GLU A 87 -2.90 -2.42 -3.47
CA GLU A 87 -1.91 -1.41 -3.91
C GLU A 87 -2.19 -0.03 -3.32
N ILE A 88 -3.44 0.41 -3.35
CA ILE A 88 -3.78 1.74 -2.84
C ILE A 88 -3.72 1.81 -1.30
N GLU A 89 -3.95 0.71 -0.57
CA GLU A 89 -3.65 0.64 0.88
C GLU A 89 -2.15 0.73 1.16
N TRP A 90 -1.35 0.05 0.34
CA TRP A 90 0.11 0.04 0.42
C TRP A 90 0.73 1.40 0.09
N LEU A 91 0.27 2.05 -0.97
CA LEU A 91 0.72 3.38 -1.37
C LEU A 91 0.40 4.43 -0.29
N ALA A 92 -0.78 4.35 0.33
CA ALA A 92 -1.12 5.21 1.47
C ALA A 92 -0.10 5.05 2.61
N MET A 93 0.19 3.80 2.98
CA MET A 93 1.09 3.48 4.08
C MET A 93 2.54 3.89 3.79
N ASP A 94 3.05 3.59 2.60
CA ASP A 94 4.40 3.94 2.18
C ASP A 94 4.61 5.46 2.14
N TYR A 95 3.63 6.21 1.64
CA TYR A 95 3.65 7.66 1.66
C TYR A 95 3.64 8.23 3.09
N GLU A 96 2.70 7.80 3.93
CA GLU A 96 2.61 8.24 5.34
C GLU A 96 3.88 7.91 6.13
N TYR A 97 4.45 6.72 5.90
CA TYR A 97 5.69 6.30 6.54
C TYR A 97 6.88 7.17 6.13
N LYS A 98 7.05 7.43 4.84
CA LYS A 98 8.14 8.27 4.34
C LYS A 98 7.98 9.72 4.81
N MET A 99 6.75 10.23 4.92
CA MET A 99 6.48 11.53 5.53
C MET A 99 6.89 11.57 7.00
N LEU A 100 6.58 10.52 7.77
CA LEU A 100 7.01 10.41 9.17
C LEU A 100 8.55 10.35 9.33
N GLN A 101 9.24 9.66 8.43
CA GLN A 101 10.71 9.65 8.41
C GLN A 101 11.29 11.06 8.17
N LEU A 102 10.72 11.81 7.23
CA LEU A 102 11.14 13.19 6.96
C LEU A 102 10.91 14.09 8.18
N GLU A 103 9.79 13.94 8.88
CA GLU A 103 9.53 14.67 10.13
C GLU A 103 10.55 14.35 11.21
N TYR A 104 10.90 13.07 11.37
CA TYR A 104 11.91 12.62 12.33
C TYR A 104 13.30 13.21 12.02
N GLU A 105 13.71 13.22 10.74
CA GLU A 105 14.97 13.86 10.32
C GLU A 105 14.98 15.35 10.64
N ILE A 106 13.87 16.05 10.36
CA ILE A 106 13.73 17.48 10.66
C ILE A 106 13.78 17.75 12.17
N GLN A 107 13.19 16.89 13.00
CA GLN A 107 13.29 16.99 14.46
C GLN A 107 14.72 16.83 14.96
N ASN A 108 15.50 15.90 14.41
CA ASN A 108 16.91 15.75 14.79
C ASN A 108 17.76 16.96 14.41
N MET A 109 17.46 17.60 13.28
CA MET A 109 18.15 18.82 12.85
C MET A 109 17.79 20.04 13.71
N GLN A 110 16.58 20.09 14.26
CA GLN A 110 16.11 21.21 15.10
C GLN A 110 17.07 21.54 16.25
N GLN A 111 17.62 20.53 16.92
CA GLN A 111 18.47 20.76 18.09
C GLN A 111 19.75 21.52 17.71
N GLN A 112 20.37 21.15 16.58
CA GLN A 112 21.56 21.84 16.06
C GLN A 112 21.27 23.24 15.54
N ILE A 113 20.02 23.50 15.11
CA ILE A 113 19.59 24.81 14.62
C ILE A 113 19.35 25.78 15.79
N LEU A 114 18.79 25.30 16.89
CA LEU A 114 18.41 26.12 18.04
C LEU A 114 19.55 26.37 19.03
N ASP A 115 20.59 25.53 19.02
CA ASP A 115 21.78 25.71 19.86
C ASP A 115 22.47 27.06 19.53
N ASP A 116 22.68 27.88 20.57
CA ASP A 116 23.29 29.23 20.52
C ASP A 116 22.57 30.27 19.61
N ALA A 117 21.38 29.95 19.07
CA ALA A 117 20.58 30.86 18.24
C ALA A 117 19.98 32.01 19.06
N SER A 118 19.90 33.22 18.47
CA SER A 118 19.17 34.33 19.10
C SER A 118 17.67 34.04 19.21
N ALA A 119 17.01 34.64 20.21
CA ALA A 119 15.57 34.47 20.43
C ALA A 119 14.72 34.83 19.19
N HIS A 120 15.20 35.74 18.34
CA HIS A 120 14.55 36.11 17.09
C HIS A 120 14.63 34.98 16.05
N ILE A 121 15.80 34.37 15.87
CA ILE A 121 15.98 33.22 14.96
C ILE A 121 15.20 32.01 15.46
N GLN A 122 15.18 31.77 16.77
CA GLN A 122 14.36 30.70 17.35
C GLN A 122 12.87 30.91 17.02
N GLN A 123 12.36 32.14 17.12
CA GLN A 123 10.96 32.44 16.77
C GLN A 123 10.66 32.24 15.28
N LEU A 124 11.52 32.76 14.39
CA LEU A 124 11.35 32.61 12.95
C LEU A 124 11.47 31.14 12.51
N PHE A 125 12.38 30.38 13.14
CA PHE A 125 12.52 28.95 12.88
C PHE A 125 11.28 28.16 13.31
N GLN A 126 10.73 28.44 14.49
CA GLN A 126 9.49 27.80 14.94
C GLN A 126 8.32 28.16 14.02
N TYR A 127 8.23 29.42 13.58
CA TYR A 127 7.22 29.85 12.61
C TYR A 127 7.34 29.09 11.28
N TYR A 128 8.54 29.05 10.68
CA TYR A 128 8.80 28.27 9.47
C TYR A 128 8.45 26.78 9.65
N LYS A 129 8.82 26.19 10.79
CA LYS A 129 8.54 24.78 11.09
C LYS A 129 7.03 24.52 11.15
N THR A 130 6.27 25.36 11.85
CA THR A 130 4.81 25.22 11.94
C THR A 130 4.15 25.30 10.56
N GLU A 131 4.49 26.32 9.78
CA GLU A 131 3.90 26.50 8.44
C GLU A 131 4.27 25.35 7.50
N MET A 132 5.46 24.76 7.66
CA MET A 132 5.91 23.59 6.91
C MET A 132 5.17 22.32 7.33
N GLN A 133 4.88 22.13 8.62
CA GLN A 133 4.05 21.03 9.10
C GLN A 133 2.64 21.14 8.51
N GLU A 134 2.03 22.32 8.54
CA GLU A 134 0.72 22.55 7.91
C GLU A 134 0.72 22.23 6.41
N LEU A 135 1.81 22.56 5.70
CA LEU A 135 1.96 22.19 4.28
C LEU A 135 2.03 20.66 4.07
N ASN A 136 2.77 19.96 4.91
CA ASN A 136 2.91 18.50 4.85
C ASN A 136 1.59 17.80 5.21
N ASP A 137 0.84 18.33 6.17
CA ASP A 137 -0.49 17.84 6.54
C ASP A 137 -1.47 17.97 5.36
N LEU A 138 -1.53 19.14 4.72
CA LEU A 138 -2.36 19.35 3.52
C LEU A 138 -1.98 18.43 2.36
N LYS A 139 -0.68 18.18 2.16
CA LYS A 139 -0.18 17.26 1.12
C LYS A 139 -0.54 15.80 1.42
N THR A 140 -0.53 15.42 2.69
CA THR A 140 -1.00 14.11 3.14
C THR A 140 -2.51 13.96 2.91
N GLU A 141 -3.29 14.99 3.24
CA GLU A 141 -4.73 15.00 2.96
C GLU A 141 -5.04 14.91 1.46
N LEU A 142 -4.28 15.63 0.61
CA LEU A 142 -4.39 15.53 -0.85
C LEU A 142 -4.10 14.11 -1.34
N HIS A 143 -3.04 13.47 -0.85
CA HIS A 143 -2.71 12.09 -1.21
C HIS A 143 -3.85 11.13 -0.83
N GLN A 144 -4.41 11.27 0.38
CA GLN A 144 -5.54 10.48 0.83
C GLN A 144 -6.80 10.69 -0.03
N GLN A 145 -7.11 11.94 -0.42
CA GLN A 145 -8.24 12.22 -1.32
C GLN A 145 -8.03 11.64 -2.72
N ASN A 146 -6.80 11.69 -3.26
CA ASN A 146 -6.47 11.05 -4.54
C ASN A 146 -6.67 9.52 -4.47
N ILE A 147 -6.36 8.89 -3.33
CA ILE A 147 -6.67 7.46 -3.10
C ILE A 147 -8.19 7.23 -3.04
N MET A 148 -8.95 8.10 -2.37
CA MET A 148 -10.41 7.99 -2.33
C MET A 148 -11.03 8.13 -3.71
N LEU A 149 -10.52 9.05 -4.54
CA LEU A 149 -10.96 9.20 -5.93
C LEU A 149 -10.67 7.92 -6.72
N ALA A 150 -9.49 7.34 -6.53
CA ALA A 150 -9.09 6.10 -7.18
C ALA A 150 -9.98 4.91 -6.79
N LYS A 151 -10.38 4.84 -5.51
CA LYS A 151 -11.37 3.88 -5.01
C LYS A 151 -12.74 4.11 -5.62
N ALA A 152 -13.23 5.34 -5.62
CA ALA A 152 -14.54 5.69 -6.18
C ALA A 152 -14.61 5.39 -7.68
N ASP A 153 -13.54 5.67 -8.44
CA ASP A 153 -13.43 5.29 -9.86
C ASP A 153 -13.51 3.77 -10.04
N ALA A 154 -12.80 3.01 -9.21
CA ALA A 154 -12.86 1.57 -9.24
C ALA A 154 -14.23 1.02 -8.83
N ASP A 155 -14.88 1.59 -7.82
CA ASP A 155 -16.21 1.18 -7.39
C ASP A 155 -17.27 1.40 -8.48
N ILE A 156 -17.19 2.53 -9.19
CA ILE A 156 -18.05 2.80 -10.35
C ILE A 156 -17.79 1.79 -11.47
N LEU A 157 -16.52 1.54 -11.80
CA LEU A 157 -16.12 0.55 -12.80
C LEU A 157 -16.60 -0.86 -12.41
N ASN A 158 -16.46 -1.24 -11.14
CA ASN A 158 -16.92 -2.50 -10.59
C ASN A 158 -18.44 -2.63 -10.61
N ALA A 159 -19.17 -1.55 -10.34
CA ALA A 159 -20.63 -1.56 -10.45
C ALA A 159 -21.04 -1.81 -11.92
N GLN A 160 -20.36 -1.17 -12.87
CA GLN A 160 -20.58 -1.40 -14.30
C GLN A 160 -20.23 -2.84 -14.71
N ASP A 161 -19.09 -3.37 -14.25
CA ASP A 161 -18.65 -4.75 -14.50
C ASP A 161 -19.59 -5.76 -13.84
N TYR A 162 -20.06 -5.52 -12.61
CA TYR A 162 -21.05 -6.36 -11.94
C TYR A 162 -22.34 -6.44 -12.74
N VAL A 163 -22.86 -5.30 -13.21
CA VAL A 163 -24.04 -5.27 -14.08
C VAL A 163 -23.78 -6.09 -15.35
N ALA A 164 -22.61 -5.96 -15.97
CA ALA A 164 -22.25 -6.73 -17.16
C ALA A 164 -22.11 -8.24 -16.88
N ARG A 165 -21.43 -8.62 -15.79
CA ARG A 165 -21.24 -10.02 -15.36
C ARG A 165 -22.55 -10.68 -14.99
N GLU A 166 -23.39 -10.03 -14.18
CA GLU A 166 -24.71 -10.56 -13.83
C GLU A 166 -25.61 -10.66 -15.06
N THR A 167 -25.54 -9.69 -15.97
CA THR A 167 -26.24 -9.79 -17.25
C THR A 167 -25.78 -11.01 -18.03
N ALA A 168 -24.46 -11.20 -18.19
CA ALA A 168 -23.90 -12.36 -18.88
C ALA A 168 -24.21 -13.70 -18.17
N ARG A 169 -24.22 -13.71 -16.82
CA ARG A 169 -24.59 -14.88 -16.02
C ARG A 169 -26.06 -15.26 -16.25
N TYR A 170 -26.97 -14.28 -16.18
CA TYR A 170 -28.37 -14.52 -16.48
C TYR A 170 -28.57 -14.92 -17.95
N GLU A 171 -27.82 -14.34 -18.89
CA GLU A 171 -27.83 -14.77 -20.29
C GLU A 171 -27.33 -16.20 -20.49
N ASN A 172 -26.29 -16.63 -19.76
CA ASN A 172 -25.82 -18.01 -19.75
C ASN A 172 -26.84 -18.95 -19.12
N LEU A 173 -27.42 -18.60 -17.96
CA LEU A 173 -28.51 -19.38 -17.35
C LEU A 173 -29.72 -19.52 -18.28
N ILE A 174 -30.07 -18.43 -18.99
CA ILE A 174 -31.10 -18.46 -20.03
C ILE A 174 -30.69 -19.42 -21.16
N SER A 175 -29.46 -19.33 -21.65
CA SER A 175 -28.93 -20.20 -22.71
C SER A 175 -28.86 -21.68 -22.29
N ASP A 176 -28.47 -21.97 -21.05
CA ASP A 176 -28.40 -23.31 -20.47
C ASP A 176 -29.81 -23.88 -20.32
N ALA A 177 -30.74 -23.11 -19.75
CA ALA A 177 -32.14 -23.50 -19.66
C ALA A 177 -32.77 -23.67 -21.06
N GLU A 178 -32.44 -22.82 -22.04
CA GLU A 178 -32.86 -22.97 -23.44
C GLU A 178 -32.27 -24.25 -24.08
N SER A 179 -31.02 -24.59 -23.75
CA SER A 179 -30.34 -25.81 -24.20
C SER A 179 -30.90 -27.06 -23.53
N GLU A 180 -31.20 -26.99 -22.24
CA GLU A 180 -31.84 -28.05 -21.46
C GLU A 180 -33.26 -28.27 -21.96
N ILE A 181 -34.03 -27.20 -22.23
CA ILE A 181 -35.32 -27.29 -22.92
C ILE A 181 -35.13 -27.96 -24.29
N ALA A 182 -34.15 -27.56 -25.10
CA ALA A 182 -33.92 -28.16 -26.42
C ALA A 182 -33.52 -29.65 -26.34
N VAL A 183 -32.70 -30.02 -25.35
CA VAL A 183 -32.35 -31.40 -24.99
C VAL A 183 -33.62 -32.13 -24.60
N LEU A 184 -34.36 -31.68 -23.59
CA LEU A 184 -35.62 -32.27 -23.13
C LEU A 184 -36.65 -32.42 -24.25
N GLU A 185 -36.78 -31.43 -25.14
CA GLU A 185 -37.62 -31.47 -26.35
C GLU A 185 -37.12 -32.50 -27.38
N ALA A 186 -35.80 -32.62 -27.58
CA ALA A 186 -35.19 -33.58 -28.51
C ALA A 186 -35.14 -35.03 -27.97
N TYR A 187 -35.10 -35.19 -26.65
CA TYR A 187 -35.10 -36.47 -25.93
C TYR A 187 -36.52 -36.90 -25.53
N GLN A 188 -37.54 -36.07 -25.81
CA GLN A 188 -38.94 -36.44 -25.70
C GLN A 188 -39.22 -37.68 -26.56
N GLY A 189 -39.15 -38.86 -25.94
CA GLY A 189 -39.33 -40.16 -26.61
C GLY A 189 -38.07 -40.89 -27.08
N GLN A 190 -36.85 -40.53 -26.63
CA GLN A 190 -35.60 -41.25 -26.94
C GLN A 190 -35.31 -42.46 -26.02
N ASP A 191 -34.40 -43.35 -26.44
CA ASP A 191 -34.00 -44.58 -25.74
C ASP A 191 -33.00 -44.30 -24.60
N LEU A 192 -33.23 -44.92 -23.43
CA LEU A 192 -32.43 -44.81 -22.21
C LEU A 192 -30.95 -45.22 -22.43
N ALA A 193 -30.70 -46.09 -23.42
CA ALA A 193 -29.35 -46.53 -23.77
C ALA A 193 -28.47 -45.38 -24.29
N ASP A 194 -29.03 -44.44 -25.05
CA ASP A 194 -28.30 -43.33 -25.67
C ASP A 194 -27.97 -42.23 -24.64
N VAL A 195 -28.92 -41.93 -23.74
CA VAL A 195 -28.70 -40.99 -22.61
C VAL A 195 -27.60 -41.51 -21.69
N ARG A 196 -27.59 -42.83 -21.41
CA ARG A 196 -26.54 -43.46 -20.59
C ARG A 196 -25.17 -43.45 -21.25
N ALA A 197 -25.09 -43.60 -22.58
CA ALA A 197 -23.82 -43.51 -23.30
C ALA A 197 -23.22 -42.10 -23.18
N ARG A 198 -24.05 -41.06 -23.31
CA ARG A 198 -23.61 -39.67 -23.20
C ARG A 198 -23.21 -39.29 -21.77
N TYR A 199 -23.96 -39.75 -20.75
CA TYR A 199 -23.58 -39.60 -19.34
C TYR A 199 -22.15 -40.11 -19.09
N ASN A 200 -21.82 -41.31 -19.59
CA ASN A 200 -20.49 -41.88 -19.39
C ASN A 200 -19.38 -41.04 -20.05
N THR A 201 -19.67 -40.39 -21.19
CA THR A 201 -18.71 -39.49 -21.86
C THR A 201 -18.54 -38.18 -21.08
N ALA A 202 -19.63 -37.54 -20.67
CA ALA A 202 -19.59 -36.31 -19.88
C ALA A 202 -18.87 -36.54 -18.54
N TYR A 203 -19.15 -37.66 -17.87
CA TYR A 203 -18.49 -38.02 -16.62
C TYR A 203 -16.98 -38.20 -16.77
N ALA A 204 -16.52 -38.82 -17.87
CA ALA A 204 -15.09 -38.99 -18.13
C ALA A 204 -14.37 -37.65 -18.40
N ASP A 205 -15.03 -36.70 -19.06
CA ASP A 205 -14.50 -35.36 -19.30
C ASP A 205 -14.43 -34.55 -17.99
N TYR A 206 -15.51 -34.57 -17.20
CA TYR A 206 -15.53 -34.00 -15.84
C TYR A 206 -14.41 -34.55 -14.97
N ASP A 207 -14.25 -35.88 -14.90
CA ASP A 207 -13.23 -36.53 -14.06
C ASP A 207 -11.81 -36.08 -14.46
N THR A 208 -11.56 -35.91 -15.76
CA THR A 208 -10.29 -35.40 -16.27
C THR A 208 -10.03 -33.96 -15.82
N LYS A 209 -11.02 -33.07 -15.98
CA LYS A 209 -10.91 -31.65 -15.59
C LYS A 209 -10.83 -31.46 -14.08
N TYR A 210 -11.55 -32.28 -13.31
CA TYR A 210 -11.47 -32.32 -11.86
C TYR A 210 -10.08 -32.73 -11.36
N ASN A 211 -9.47 -33.74 -11.98
CA ASN A 211 -8.11 -34.14 -11.64
C ASN A 211 -7.10 -33.03 -11.92
N ASP A 212 -7.25 -32.30 -13.04
CA ASP A 212 -6.40 -31.14 -13.37
C ASP A 212 -6.57 -29.99 -12.35
N TYR A 213 -7.81 -29.64 -12.00
CA TYR A 213 -8.11 -28.67 -10.95
C TYR A 213 -7.49 -29.08 -9.60
N SER A 214 -7.65 -30.34 -9.19
CA SER A 214 -7.13 -30.88 -7.93
C SER A 214 -5.61 -30.76 -7.82
N ILE A 215 -4.89 -31.02 -8.93
CA ILE A 215 -3.43 -30.86 -8.98
C ILE A 215 -3.05 -29.38 -8.80
N LYS A 216 -3.68 -28.48 -9.55
CA LYS A 216 -3.39 -27.04 -9.49
C LYS A 216 -3.76 -26.41 -8.14
N TYR A 217 -4.82 -26.92 -7.51
CA TYR A 217 -5.18 -26.57 -6.14
C TYR A 217 -4.07 -26.98 -5.15
N GLY A 218 -3.52 -28.19 -5.29
CA GLY A 218 -2.36 -28.63 -4.50
C GLY A 218 -1.11 -27.77 -4.72
N ASP A 219 -0.82 -27.38 -5.96
CA ASP A 219 0.30 -26.47 -6.28
C ASP A 219 0.11 -25.09 -5.63
N MET A 220 -1.12 -24.57 -5.62
CA MET A 220 -1.49 -23.33 -4.94
C MET A 220 -1.31 -23.43 -3.42
N GLU A 221 -1.70 -24.54 -2.79
CA GLU A 221 -1.48 -24.76 -1.35
C GLU A 221 0.00 -24.82 -0.98
N ILE A 222 0.83 -25.41 -1.84
CA ILE A 222 2.29 -25.44 -1.66
C ILE A 222 2.85 -24.01 -1.75
N ALA A 223 2.42 -23.22 -2.73
CA ALA A 223 2.86 -21.83 -2.88
C ALA A 223 2.42 -20.96 -1.70
N TYR A 224 1.19 -21.14 -1.21
CA TYR A 224 0.67 -20.48 -0.01
C TYR A 224 1.53 -20.81 1.22
N SER A 225 1.78 -22.11 1.45
CA SER A 225 2.58 -22.56 2.59
C SER A 225 3.99 -21.98 2.55
N ALA A 226 4.58 -21.84 1.36
CA ALA A 226 5.91 -21.28 1.20
C ALA A 226 5.99 -19.78 1.58
N ILE A 227 5.00 -18.97 1.17
CA ILE A 227 4.96 -17.55 1.56
C ILE A 227 4.60 -17.39 3.04
N GLU A 228 3.68 -18.20 3.57
CA GLU A 228 3.32 -18.18 4.99
C GLU A 228 4.52 -18.54 5.89
N GLU A 229 5.24 -19.61 5.56
CA GLU A 229 6.45 -20.01 6.28
C GLU A 229 7.54 -18.93 6.19
N HIS A 230 7.70 -18.30 5.02
CA HIS A 230 8.64 -17.19 4.86
C HIS A 230 8.29 -16.01 5.78
N ILE A 231 7.03 -15.59 5.81
CA ILE A 231 6.57 -14.48 6.66
C ILE A 231 6.76 -14.84 8.14
N LEU A 232 6.34 -16.04 8.54
CA LEU A 232 6.45 -16.51 9.92
C LEU A 232 7.90 -16.56 10.39
N ASN A 233 8.80 -17.10 9.57
CA ASN A 233 10.20 -17.33 9.96
C ASN A 233 11.06 -16.06 9.95
N ASN A 234 10.67 -15.01 9.23
CA ASN A 234 11.48 -13.80 9.05
C ASN A 234 10.87 -12.58 9.74
N TYR A 235 9.55 -12.47 9.84
CA TYR A 235 8.86 -11.22 10.19
C TYR A 235 7.81 -11.35 11.30
N SER A 236 7.69 -12.50 11.97
CA SER A 236 6.77 -12.69 13.11
C SER A 236 7.48 -12.66 14.46
N MET A 237 6.81 -12.06 15.46
CA MET A 237 7.19 -12.16 16.88
C MET A 237 6.63 -13.42 17.56
N ASP A 238 5.70 -14.15 16.92
CA ASP A 238 5.10 -15.35 17.51
C ASP A 238 6.14 -16.46 17.72
N ASN A 239 7.17 -16.49 16.86
CA ASN A 239 8.31 -17.38 16.98
C ASN A 239 9.58 -16.69 16.49
N ILE A 240 10.59 -16.59 17.36
CA ILE A 240 11.89 -16.02 17.02
C ILE A 240 12.84 -17.14 16.53
N TYR A 241 13.19 -17.08 15.26
CA TYR A 241 14.13 -17.96 14.59
C TYR A 241 15.47 -17.26 14.33
N ASN A 242 16.48 -18.04 13.93
CA ASN A 242 17.76 -17.46 13.49
C ASN A 242 17.60 -16.55 12.27
N SER A 243 16.66 -16.86 11.39
CA SER A 243 16.29 -16.07 10.21
C SER A 243 15.49 -14.80 10.52
N THR A 244 14.88 -14.71 11.72
CA THR A 244 14.03 -13.56 12.07
C THR A 244 14.81 -12.26 11.97
N HIS A 245 14.16 -11.23 11.41
CA HIS A 245 14.76 -9.93 11.18
C HIS A 245 15.24 -9.31 12.52
N GLU A 246 16.35 -8.59 12.48
CA GLU A 246 17.01 -8.08 13.70
C GLU A 246 16.12 -7.11 14.49
N ALA A 247 15.37 -6.23 13.81
CA ALA A 247 14.40 -5.35 14.46
C ALA A 247 13.36 -6.10 15.30
N ILE A 248 12.86 -7.24 14.80
CA ILE A 248 11.88 -8.09 15.48
C ILE A 248 12.51 -8.73 16.73
N LYS A 249 13.73 -9.25 16.62
CA LYS A 249 14.48 -9.79 17.77
C LYS A 249 14.73 -8.75 18.85
N ILE A 250 15.04 -7.51 18.46
CA ILE A 250 15.25 -6.40 19.40
C ILE A 250 13.93 -6.03 20.09
N MET A 251 12.83 -5.91 19.33
CA MET A 251 11.50 -5.64 19.91
C MET A 251 11.05 -6.75 20.86
N ASP A 252 11.30 -8.02 20.52
CA ASP A 252 11.06 -9.16 21.43
C ASP A 252 11.86 -9.04 22.73
N THR A 253 13.14 -8.66 22.64
CA THR A 253 13.99 -8.43 23.81
C THR A 253 13.48 -7.27 24.67
N LEU A 254 13.12 -6.14 24.04
CA LEU A 254 12.57 -4.97 24.73
C LEU A 254 11.24 -5.30 25.44
N SER A 255 10.37 -6.06 24.78
CA SER A 255 9.11 -6.53 25.36
C SER A 255 9.33 -7.50 26.52
N SER A 256 10.16 -8.52 26.33
CA SER A 256 10.34 -9.62 27.30
C SER A 256 11.19 -9.23 28.51
N GLU A 257 12.25 -8.44 28.33
CA GLU A 257 13.17 -8.06 29.41
C GLU A 257 12.76 -6.76 30.12
N TYR A 258 12.16 -5.82 29.39
CA TYR A 258 11.86 -4.47 29.90
C TYR A 258 10.37 -4.13 29.96
N GLY A 259 9.50 -5.05 29.51
CA GLY A 259 8.05 -4.87 29.59
C GLY A 259 7.51 -3.78 28.64
N VAL A 260 8.25 -3.47 27.57
CA VAL A 260 7.82 -2.49 26.58
C VAL A 260 6.62 -3.01 25.79
N THR A 261 5.57 -2.20 25.67
CA THR A 261 4.39 -2.59 24.89
C THR A 261 4.67 -2.45 23.40
N ILE A 262 4.49 -3.54 22.65
CA ILE A 262 4.62 -3.54 21.20
C ILE A 262 3.27 -3.27 20.56
N SER A 263 3.22 -2.28 19.66
CA SER A 263 2.07 -2.05 18.80
C SER A 263 2.08 -3.07 17.67
N ILE A 264 0.92 -3.65 17.39
CA ILE A 264 0.74 -4.74 16.44
C ILE A 264 -0.30 -4.31 15.43
N GLU A 265 0.08 -4.31 14.16
CA GLU A 265 -0.83 -4.01 13.06
C GLU A 265 -0.79 -5.13 12.02
N ARG A 266 -1.92 -5.79 11.83
CA ARG A 266 -2.05 -6.84 10.81
C ARG A 266 -2.38 -6.21 9.46
N ARG A 267 -1.58 -6.53 8.46
CA ARG A 267 -1.67 -5.99 7.10
C ARG A 267 -1.86 -7.13 6.10
N ARG A 268 -2.55 -6.86 5.00
CA ARG A 268 -2.85 -7.84 3.94
C ARG A 268 -1.90 -7.65 2.76
N ILE A 269 -1.33 -8.75 2.28
CA ILE A 269 -0.58 -8.83 1.03
C ILE A 269 -1.49 -9.28 -0.10
N TYR A 270 -2.44 -10.18 0.21
CA TYR A 270 -3.37 -10.72 -0.76
C TYR A 270 -4.66 -11.20 -0.12
N ARG A 271 -5.76 -10.92 -0.81
CA ARG A 271 -7.09 -11.38 -0.45
C ARG A 271 -7.73 -11.99 -1.69
N PRO A 272 -7.73 -13.32 -1.81
CA PRO A 272 -8.45 -13.98 -2.87
C PRO A 272 -9.95 -13.98 -2.59
N THR A 273 -10.77 -13.67 -3.59
CA THR A 273 -12.22 -13.94 -3.54
C THR A 273 -12.71 -14.50 -4.86
N VAL A 274 -13.56 -15.53 -4.77
CA VAL A 274 -14.14 -16.30 -5.88
C VAL A 274 -15.57 -15.86 -6.08
N ASP A 275 -15.86 -15.28 -7.25
CA ASP A 275 -17.23 -15.20 -7.75
C ASP A 275 -17.67 -16.65 -8.10
N TYR A 276 -18.94 -17.02 -7.84
CA TYR A 276 -19.50 -18.41 -7.78
C TYR A 276 -19.53 -19.12 -6.41
N GLY A 277 -19.27 -18.42 -5.29
CA GLY A 277 -19.82 -18.79 -3.98
C GLY A 277 -19.28 -20.06 -3.28
N HIS A 278 -18.24 -20.73 -3.79
CA HIS A 278 -17.80 -22.03 -3.23
C HIS A 278 -16.29 -22.22 -2.97
N LEU A 279 -15.43 -21.25 -3.26
CA LEU A 279 -14.01 -21.32 -2.90
C LEU A 279 -13.56 -20.08 -2.14
N ALA A 280 -12.92 -20.29 -1.00
CA ALA A 280 -12.22 -19.26 -0.24
C ALA A 280 -10.77 -19.69 -0.14
N TYR A 281 -9.88 -19.08 -0.93
CA TYR A 281 -8.45 -19.30 -0.78
C TYR A 281 -7.94 -18.53 0.47
N PRO A 282 -6.82 -18.95 1.06
CA PRO A 282 -6.31 -18.29 2.27
C PRO A 282 -5.72 -16.90 1.98
N GLU A 283 -6.02 -15.92 2.85
CA GLU A 283 -5.43 -14.58 2.77
C GLU A 283 -3.96 -14.62 3.18
N VAL A 284 -3.07 -13.98 2.40
CA VAL A 284 -1.68 -13.78 2.83
C VAL A 284 -1.62 -12.49 3.61
N THR A 285 -1.24 -12.59 4.88
CA THR A 285 -1.12 -11.46 5.80
C THR A 285 0.24 -11.42 6.44
N TYR A 286 0.70 -10.24 6.82
CA TYR A 286 1.87 -10.04 7.65
C TYR A 286 1.54 -9.08 8.78
N THR A 287 2.42 -9.00 9.76
CA THR A 287 2.25 -8.14 10.93
C THR A 287 3.37 -7.12 10.95
N VAL A 288 2.99 -5.84 11.05
CA VAL A 288 3.92 -4.75 11.37
C VAL A 288 3.97 -4.61 12.88
N TYR A 289 5.18 -4.62 13.42
CA TYR A 289 5.45 -4.38 14.83
C TYR A 289 6.14 -3.04 14.99
N SER A 290 5.71 -2.24 15.96
CA SER A 290 6.33 -0.94 16.25
C SER A 290 6.30 -0.62 17.76
N ILE A 291 7.15 0.32 18.18
CA ILE A 291 7.16 0.85 19.55
C ILE A 291 6.83 2.34 19.47
N SER A 292 5.82 2.79 20.21
CA SER A 292 5.45 4.21 20.24
C SER A 292 6.48 5.03 21.02
N ASP A 293 6.60 6.32 20.69
CA ASP A 293 7.48 7.24 21.42
C ASP A 293 7.13 7.31 22.91
N THR A 294 5.84 7.20 23.25
CA THR A 294 5.38 7.16 24.64
C THR A 294 5.96 5.97 25.39
N GLU A 295 6.00 4.78 24.77
CA GLU A 295 6.58 3.59 25.38
C GLU A 295 8.11 3.69 25.49
N ARG A 296 8.78 4.30 24.50
CA ARG A 296 10.22 4.56 24.53
C ARG A 296 10.59 5.50 25.68
N ASP A 297 9.85 6.60 25.84
CA ASP A 297 10.06 7.58 26.91
C ASP A 297 9.77 6.99 28.29
N ALA A 298 8.71 6.18 28.39
CA ALA A 298 8.36 5.49 29.63
C ALA A 298 9.48 4.53 30.06
N LEU A 299 10.05 3.76 29.12
CA LEU A 299 11.19 2.88 29.38
C LEU A 299 12.39 3.65 29.94
N LEU A 300 12.81 4.71 29.25
CA LEU A 300 13.98 5.51 29.64
C LEU A 300 13.77 6.17 31.01
N THR A 301 12.56 6.66 31.26
CA THR A 301 12.18 7.27 32.55
C THR A 301 12.24 6.23 33.68
N ASN A 302 11.71 5.03 33.46
CA ASN A 302 11.70 3.96 34.46
C ASN A 302 13.12 3.48 34.81
N LEU A 303 14.03 3.49 33.85
CA LEU A 303 15.42 3.06 34.02
C LEU A 303 16.38 4.16 34.49
N ALA A 304 15.91 5.41 34.64
CA ALA A 304 16.75 6.55 35.05
C ALA A 304 17.50 6.30 36.39
N GLY A 305 16.95 5.47 37.27
CA GLY A 305 17.57 5.06 38.53
C GLY A 305 18.61 3.94 38.43
N ASN A 306 18.77 3.30 37.26
CA ASN A 306 19.68 2.17 37.01
C ASN A 306 20.55 2.42 35.77
N PRO A 307 21.69 3.16 35.90
CA PRO A 307 22.50 3.59 34.77
C PRO A 307 23.03 2.46 33.88
N SER A 308 23.29 1.27 34.44
CA SER A 308 23.74 0.10 33.66
C SER A 308 22.65 -0.44 32.74
N GLU A 309 21.43 -0.61 33.25
CA GLU A 309 20.30 -1.08 32.43
C GLU A 309 19.83 -0.01 31.45
N LEU A 310 19.84 1.26 31.86
CA LEU A 310 19.57 2.38 30.97
C LEU A 310 20.52 2.39 29.76
N GLY A 311 21.82 2.15 29.98
CA GLY A 311 22.79 2.07 28.89
C GLY A 311 22.53 0.91 27.92
N VAL A 312 22.05 -0.24 28.42
CA VAL A 312 21.66 -1.38 27.58
C VAL A 312 20.40 -1.07 26.79
N ALA A 313 19.36 -0.54 27.45
CA ALA A 313 18.10 -0.17 26.80
C ALA A 313 18.31 0.88 25.70
N VAL A 314 19.09 1.93 25.96
CA VAL A 314 19.46 2.93 24.95
C VAL A 314 20.20 2.29 23.77
N SER A 315 21.11 1.36 24.03
CA SER A 315 21.83 0.63 22.97
C SER A 315 20.89 -0.23 22.12
N LEU A 316 19.91 -0.89 22.75
CA LEU A 316 18.89 -1.66 22.05
C LEU A 316 17.99 -0.76 21.20
N LEU A 317 17.52 0.37 21.74
CA LEU A 317 16.71 1.34 20.99
C LEU A 317 17.47 1.91 19.79
N ASN A 318 18.75 2.27 19.94
CA ASN A 318 19.55 2.74 18.82
C ASN A 318 19.76 1.67 17.74
N LYS A 319 19.94 0.41 18.15
CA LYS A 319 20.02 -0.72 17.20
C LYS A 319 18.67 -0.97 16.53
N LEU A 320 17.58 -0.80 17.25
CA LEU A 320 16.24 -0.88 16.70
C LEU A 320 16.10 0.17 15.61
N ASP A 321 16.38 1.44 15.90
CA ASP A 321 16.25 2.53 14.92
C ASP A 321 17.08 2.25 13.65
N ALA A 322 18.31 1.75 13.81
CA ALA A 322 19.15 1.39 12.68
C ALA A 322 18.61 0.20 11.86
N ALA A 323 17.94 -0.76 12.50
CA ALA A 323 17.39 -1.95 11.84
C ALA A 323 15.94 -1.74 11.36
N TYR A 324 15.22 -0.78 11.92
CA TYR A 324 13.78 -0.62 11.74
C TYR A 324 13.43 -0.18 10.32
N THR A 325 14.22 0.72 9.73
CA THR A 325 14.05 1.11 8.33
C THR A 325 14.18 -0.09 7.39
N SER A 326 15.21 -0.94 7.57
CA SER A 326 15.38 -2.15 6.75
C SER A 326 14.21 -3.12 6.93
N TYR A 327 13.74 -3.29 8.17
CA TYR A 327 12.58 -4.12 8.47
C TYR A 327 11.33 -3.64 7.73
N THR A 328 11.02 -2.35 7.84
CA THR A 328 9.84 -1.78 7.19
C THR A 328 9.96 -1.82 5.68
N ASP A 329 11.15 -1.63 5.12
CA ASP A 329 11.38 -1.67 3.66
C ASP A 329 11.20 -3.10 3.11
N GLU A 330 11.77 -4.09 3.79
CA GLU A 330 11.63 -5.51 3.42
C GLU A 330 10.18 -5.97 3.50
N VAL A 331 9.53 -5.65 4.62
CA VAL A 331 8.12 -5.95 4.83
C VAL A 331 7.26 -5.23 3.79
N SER A 332 7.60 -3.98 3.45
CA SER A 332 6.87 -3.23 2.42
C SER A 332 7.08 -3.76 1.01
N SER A 333 8.18 -4.46 0.79
CA SER A 333 8.50 -5.10 -0.46
C SER A 333 7.90 -6.51 -0.61
N LEU A 334 7.24 -7.06 0.43
CA LEU A 334 6.68 -8.42 0.41
C LEU A 334 5.68 -8.64 -0.73
N ARG A 335 4.96 -7.60 -1.15
CA ARG A 335 4.08 -7.65 -2.33
C ARG A 335 4.82 -8.10 -3.59
N SER A 336 6.02 -7.57 -3.79
CA SER A 336 6.88 -7.85 -4.96
C SER A 336 7.81 -9.05 -4.75
N HIS A 337 7.74 -9.69 -3.58
CA HIS A 337 8.57 -10.84 -3.27
C HIS A 337 8.23 -12.03 -4.17
N SER A 338 9.23 -12.79 -4.59
CA SER A 338 9.07 -13.87 -5.56
C SER A 338 8.09 -14.96 -5.10
N LEU A 339 8.03 -15.25 -3.80
CA LEU A 339 7.06 -16.20 -3.23
C LEU A 339 5.62 -15.68 -3.28
N THR A 340 5.44 -14.37 -3.09
CA THR A 340 4.14 -13.72 -3.23
C THR A 340 3.66 -13.79 -4.68
N ILE A 341 4.54 -13.47 -5.63
CA ILE A 341 4.26 -13.57 -7.07
C ILE A 341 3.92 -15.02 -7.45
N ALA A 342 4.71 -15.99 -6.99
CA ALA A 342 4.47 -17.40 -7.27
C ALA A 342 3.11 -17.89 -6.73
N TYR A 343 2.73 -17.42 -5.53
CA TYR A 343 1.42 -17.71 -4.98
C TYR A 343 0.29 -17.10 -5.81
N PHE A 344 0.46 -15.85 -6.28
CA PHE A 344 -0.53 -15.19 -7.13
C PHE A 344 -0.72 -15.92 -8.46
N ASP A 345 0.38 -16.28 -9.11
CA ASP A 345 0.35 -17.04 -10.36
C ASP A 345 -0.34 -18.41 -10.18
N ALA A 346 -0.12 -19.06 -9.03
CA ALA A 346 -0.74 -20.34 -8.71
C ALA A 346 -2.26 -20.20 -8.48
N CYS A 347 -2.72 -19.12 -7.84
CA CYS A 347 -4.14 -18.81 -7.73
C CYS A 347 -4.79 -18.67 -9.11
N ASP A 348 -4.15 -17.96 -10.05
CA ASP A 348 -4.71 -17.73 -11.39
C ASP A 348 -4.86 -19.01 -12.19
N ILE A 349 -3.84 -19.88 -12.10
CA ILE A 349 -3.86 -21.19 -12.75
C ILE A 349 -4.94 -22.08 -12.13
N CYS A 350 -5.11 -22.03 -10.81
CA CYS A 350 -6.12 -22.80 -10.09
C CYS A 350 -7.54 -22.34 -10.44
N GLU A 351 -7.79 -21.03 -10.48
CA GLU A 351 -9.08 -20.43 -10.84
C GLU A 351 -9.49 -20.82 -12.26
N ALA A 352 -8.59 -20.70 -13.23
CA ALA A 352 -8.87 -21.09 -14.61
C ALA A 352 -9.24 -22.58 -14.74
N ALA A 353 -8.64 -23.46 -13.93
CA ALA A 353 -8.95 -24.89 -13.95
C ALA A 353 -10.29 -25.21 -13.27
N TYR A 354 -10.63 -24.48 -12.21
CA TYR A 354 -11.92 -24.59 -11.54
C TYR A 354 -13.07 -24.27 -12.51
N ILE A 355 -12.97 -23.18 -13.26
CA ILE A 355 -13.99 -22.78 -14.25
C ILE A 355 -14.27 -23.93 -15.23
N LEU A 356 -13.22 -24.53 -15.81
CA LEU A 356 -13.36 -25.63 -16.76
C LEU A 356 -13.99 -26.89 -16.14
N GLN A 357 -13.61 -27.21 -14.90
CA GLN A 357 -14.19 -28.35 -14.17
C GLN A 357 -15.67 -28.12 -13.83
N HIS A 358 -16.03 -26.90 -13.43
CA HIS A 358 -17.39 -26.54 -13.11
C HIS A 358 -18.31 -26.61 -14.34
N GLU A 359 -17.86 -26.08 -15.49
CA GLU A 359 -18.59 -26.21 -16.76
C GLU A 359 -18.87 -27.68 -17.13
N ALA A 360 -17.90 -28.58 -16.91
CA ALA A 360 -18.08 -30.01 -17.17
C ALA A 360 -19.00 -30.71 -16.15
N TYR A 361 -19.06 -30.21 -14.92
CA TYR A 361 -19.90 -30.77 -13.86
C TYR A 361 -21.40 -30.61 -14.17
N ILE A 362 -21.79 -29.50 -14.78
CA ILE A 362 -23.20 -29.19 -15.11
C ILE A 362 -23.80 -30.26 -16.02
N GLU A 363 -23.10 -30.65 -17.10
CA GLU A 363 -23.60 -31.70 -18.01
C GLU A 363 -23.72 -33.06 -17.31
N VAL A 364 -22.81 -33.36 -16.37
CA VAL A 364 -22.86 -34.60 -15.57
C VAL A 364 -24.05 -34.62 -14.62
N GLU A 365 -24.34 -33.50 -13.96
CA GLU A 365 -25.45 -33.35 -13.01
C GLU A 365 -26.80 -33.61 -13.72
N ILE A 366 -27.04 -32.92 -14.84
CA ILE A 366 -28.29 -33.08 -15.62
C ILE A 366 -28.45 -34.52 -16.13
N LEU A 367 -27.41 -35.09 -16.72
CA LEU A 367 -27.46 -36.45 -17.26
C LEU A 367 -27.58 -37.51 -16.15
N SER A 368 -26.99 -37.27 -14.97
CA SER A 368 -27.13 -38.11 -13.79
C SER A 368 -28.60 -38.20 -13.36
N ASP A 369 -29.29 -37.05 -13.27
CA ASP A 369 -30.70 -37.00 -12.89
C ASP A 369 -31.60 -37.71 -13.89
N MET A 370 -31.35 -37.56 -15.19
CA MET A 370 -32.07 -38.29 -16.23
C MET A 370 -31.86 -39.81 -16.14
N VAL A 371 -30.65 -40.28 -15.81
CA VAL A 371 -30.28 -41.70 -15.79
C VAL A 371 -30.68 -42.41 -14.48
N LEU A 372 -30.60 -41.73 -13.33
CA LEU A 372 -30.81 -42.30 -12.00
C LEU A 372 -32.25 -42.15 -11.49
N SER A 373 -32.93 -41.05 -11.81
CA SER A 373 -34.25 -40.73 -11.24
C SER A 373 -35.42 -41.28 -12.06
N GLY A 374 -35.17 -41.78 -13.28
CA GLY A 374 -36.23 -42.27 -14.17
C GLY A 374 -37.17 -41.17 -14.66
N LEU A 375 -36.67 -39.93 -14.77
CA LEU A 375 -37.33 -38.65 -15.13
C LEU A 375 -38.01 -38.62 -16.53
N ILE A 376 -38.30 -39.77 -17.12
CA ILE A 376 -39.07 -39.90 -18.36
C ILE A 376 -40.54 -39.45 -18.18
N THR A 377 -41.05 -39.28 -16.94
CA THR A 377 -42.49 -39.18 -16.69
C THR A 377 -43.15 -37.79 -16.75
N ASP A 378 -42.43 -36.66 -16.72
CA ASP A 378 -43.08 -35.35 -16.95
C ASP A 378 -42.15 -34.25 -17.50
N ILE A 379 -41.49 -34.54 -18.61
CA ILE A 379 -40.66 -33.60 -19.39
C ILE A 379 -41.39 -32.25 -19.65
N GLN A 380 -42.72 -32.25 -19.72
CA GLN A 380 -43.55 -31.07 -19.96
C GLN A 380 -43.75 -30.18 -18.72
N ALA A 381 -43.59 -30.72 -17.51
CA ALA A 381 -43.53 -29.94 -16.28
C ALA A 381 -42.16 -29.25 -16.15
N GLU A 382 -41.07 -29.99 -16.40
CA GLU A 382 -39.69 -29.47 -16.35
C GLU A 382 -39.49 -28.29 -17.33
N ILE A 383 -39.91 -28.45 -18.59
CA ILE A 383 -39.85 -27.37 -19.60
C ILE A 383 -40.64 -26.13 -19.16
N ARG A 384 -41.72 -26.28 -18.39
CA ARG A 384 -42.50 -25.14 -17.88
C ARG A 384 -41.74 -24.42 -16.77
N GLU A 385 -41.14 -25.15 -15.83
CA GLU A 385 -40.35 -24.55 -14.74
C GLU A 385 -39.11 -23.83 -15.26
N LEU A 386 -38.44 -24.38 -16.29
CA LEU A 386 -37.32 -23.73 -16.96
C LEU A 386 -37.76 -22.44 -17.68
N LYS A 387 -38.94 -22.42 -18.33
CA LYS A 387 -39.49 -21.22 -18.98
C LYS A 387 -39.85 -20.13 -17.97
N ASP A 388 -40.45 -20.49 -16.85
CA ASP A 388 -40.77 -19.55 -15.77
C ASP A 388 -39.46 -18.95 -15.17
N SER A 389 -38.40 -19.75 -15.09
CA SER A 389 -37.07 -19.30 -14.64
C SER A 389 -36.42 -18.32 -15.63
N ILE A 390 -36.48 -18.60 -16.93
CA ILE A 390 -36.01 -17.69 -18.00
C ILE A 390 -36.69 -16.32 -17.90
N ASP A 391 -38.02 -16.28 -17.71
CA ASP A 391 -38.75 -15.02 -17.60
C ASP A 391 -38.38 -14.24 -16.33
N SER A 392 -38.12 -14.93 -15.22
CA SER A 392 -37.62 -14.32 -13.98
C SER A 392 -36.22 -13.69 -14.16
N TRP A 393 -35.29 -14.41 -14.79
CA TRP A 393 -33.94 -13.89 -15.07
C TRP A 393 -33.95 -12.69 -16.02
N ARG A 394 -34.85 -12.67 -17.02
CA ARG A 394 -35.04 -11.50 -17.89
C ARG A 394 -35.51 -10.26 -17.13
N VAL A 395 -36.36 -10.43 -16.12
CA VAL A 395 -36.78 -9.33 -15.24
C VAL A 395 -35.61 -8.87 -14.35
N ALA A 396 -34.78 -9.80 -13.85
CA ALA A 396 -33.60 -9.47 -13.06
C ALA A 396 -32.59 -8.62 -13.86
N ILE A 397 -32.31 -8.98 -15.12
CA ILE A 397 -31.46 -8.17 -16.02
C ILE A 397 -31.97 -6.73 -16.13
N ALA A 398 -33.29 -6.55 -16.26
CA ALA A 398 -33.90 -5.23 -16.41
C ALA A 398 -33.82 -4.34 -15.15
N GLN A 399 -33.50 -4.91 -13.98
CA GLN A 399 -33.45 -4.21 -12.68
C GLN A 399 -32.04 -3.80 -12.24
N LEU A 400 -30.98 -4.20 -12.97
CA LEU A 400 -29.58 -4.02 -12.56
C LEU A 400 -29.07 -2.56 -12.56
N THR A 401 -29.86 -1.54 -12.94
CA THR A 401 -29.38 -0.16 -13.12
C THR A 401 -29.65 0.76 -11.92
N GLN A 402 -28.65 0.97 -11.05
CA GLN A 402 -28.51 2.17 -10.19
C GLN A 402 -27.03 2.43 -9.82
N ILE A 403 -26.40 3.47 -10.43
CA ILE A 403 -25.02 3.92 -10.12
C ILE A 403 -25.01 5.41 -9.68
N GLU A 404 -26.17 6.07 -9.67
CA GLU A 404 -26.31 7.53 -9.51
C GLU A 404 -25.71 8.07 -8.19
N ASP A 405 -25.86 7.31 -7.09
CA ASP A 405 -25.30 7.67 -5.77
C ASP A 405 -23.76 7.63 -5.73
N ALA A 406 -23.13 6.75 -6.51
CA ALA A 406 -21.66 6.62 -6.56
C ALA A 406 -21.01 7.74 -7.38
N GLU A 407 -21.67 8.19 -8.45
CA GLU A 407 -21.20 9.32 -9.27
C GLU A 407 -21.31 10.68 -8.54
N ASP A 408 -22.30 10.83 -7.65
CA ASP A 408 -22.41 11.99 -6.77
C ASP A 408 -21.33 11.99 -5.67
N ALA A 409 -21.02 10.82 -5.08
CA ALA A 409 -19.93 10.68 -4.11
C ALA A 409 -18.56 11.00 -4.73
N LYS A 410 -18.30 10.52 -5.95
CA LYS A 410 -17.09 10.86 -6.71
C LYS A 410 -16.94 12.38 -6.91
N ARG A 411 -18.02 13.06 -7.29
CA ARG A 411 -18.01 14.53 -7.50
C ARG A 411 -17.62 15.28 -6.22
N GLN A 412 -18.07 14.84 -5.06
CA GLN A 412 -17.68 15.46 -3.78
C GLN A 412 -16.18 15.32 -3.49
N ILE A 413 -15.58 14.18 -3.85
CA ILE A 413 -14.14 13.95 -3.71
C ILE A 413 -13.36 14.85 -4.67
N GLU A 414 -13.80 14.97 -5.93
CA GLU A 414 -13.19 15.86 -6.92
C GLU A 414 -13.21 17.34 -6.48
N ASP A 415 -14.33 17.78 -5.89
CA ASP A 415 -14.47 19.13 -5.32
C ASP A 415 -13.51 19.35 -4.13
N SER A 416 -13.34 18.35 -3.26
CA SER A 416 -12.41 18.40 -2.13
C SER A 416 -10.95 18.50 -2.59
N ILE A 417 -10.56 17.71 -3.59
CA ILE A 417 -9.22 17.76 -4.21
C ILE A 417 -8.95 19.15 -4.80
N ALA A 418 -9.94 19.75 -5.46
CA ALA A 418 -9.78 21.11 -6.01
C ALA A 418 -9.52 22.14 -4.90
N GLN A 419 -10.24 22.05 -3.78
CA GLN A 419 -10.05 22.94 -2.62
C GLN A 419 -8.67 22.74 -1.97
N LEU A 420 -8.24 21.50 -1.77
CA LEU A 420 -6.92 21.20 -1.19
C LEU A 420 -5.78 21.75 -2.06
N ASN A 421 -5.89 21.64 -3.38
CA ASN A 421 -4.90 22.22 -4.29
C ASN A 421 -4.79 23.76 -4.15
N GLU A 422 -5.92 24.45 -3.95
CA GLU A 422 -5.91 25.89 -3.68
C GLU A 422 -5.25 26.23 -2.33
N LEU A 423 -5.56 25.45 -1.28
CA LEU A 423 -4.97 25.61 0.05
C LEU A 423 -3.46 25.35 0.04
N ILE A 424 -3.01 24.28 -0.61
CA ILE A 424 -1.59 23.94 -0.77
C ILE A 424 -0.86 25.08 -1.49
N ALA A 425 -1.39 25.58 -2.60
CA ALA A 425 -0.76 26.67 -3.35
C ALA A 425 -0.63 27.96 -2.53
N ALA A 426 -1.59 28.24 -1.63
CA ALA A 426 -1.50 29.35 -0.69
C ALA A 426 -0.46 29.08 0.41
N GLN A 427 -0.47 27.88 0.98
CA GLN A 427 0.44 27.48 2.06
C GLN A 427 1.90 27.44 1.60
N GLU A 428 2.17 27.01 0.36
CA GLU A 428 3.50 27.07 -0.26
C GLU A 428 4.06 28.49 -0.31
N GLN A 429 3.21 29.50 -0.54
CA GLN A 429 3.63 30.90 -0.49
C GLN A 429 3.95 31.35 0.93
N ILE A 430 3.19 30.90 1.92
CA ILE A 430 3.43 31.23 3.34
C ILE A 430 4.75 30.60 3.80
N VAL A 431 4.99 29.33 3.49
CA VAL A 431 6.26 28.63 3.78
C VAL A 431 7.44 29.33 3.10
N ALA A 432 7.29 29.74 1.83
CA ALA A 432 8.33 30.46 1.10
C ALA A 432 8.67 31.83 1.75
N LEU A 433 7.65 32.54 2.24
CA LEU A 433 7.84 33.81 2.96
C LEU A 433 8.52 33.59 4.32
N ALA A 434 8.04 32.61 5.11
CA ALA A 434 8.64 32.26 6.39
C ALA A 434 10.12 31.86 6.24
N LYS A 435 10.44 31.11 5.18
CA LYS A 435 11.81 30.76 4.82
C LYS A 435 12.64 31.99 4.48
N ALA A 436 12.10 32.90 3.67
CA ALA A 436 12.82 34.11 3.27
C ALA A 436 13.13 35.03 4.46
N ASP A 437 12.20 35.16 5.40
CA ASP A 437 12.39 35.93 6.63
C ASP A 437 13.47 35.28 7.53
N LEU A 438 13.45 33.96 7.66
CA LEU A 438 14.46 33.20 8.39
C LEU A 438 15.86 33.33 7.76
N ASP A 439 15.96 33.16 6.44
CA ASP A 439 17.21 33.35 5.68
C ASP A 439 17.75 34.79 5.83
N ALA A 440 16.86 35.79 5.82
CA ALA A 440 17.23 37.19 5.99
C ALA A 440 17.75 37.51 7.40
N ALA A 441 17.17 36.89 8.44
CA ALA A 441 17.63 37.05 9.82
C ALA A 441 19.01 36.40 10.04
N LEU A 442 19.23 35.20 9.51
CA LEU A 442 20.52 34.49 9.57
C LEU A 442 21.66 35.24 8.88
N ALA A 443 21.35 35.96 7.80
CA ALA A 443 22.33 36.76 7.06
C ALA A 443 22.71 38.08 7.77
N GLN A 444 21.93 38.52 8.76
CA GLN A 444 22.16 39.75 9.52
C GLN A 444 22.87 39.52 10.86
N GLU A 445 22.77 38.29 11.39
CA GLU A 445 23.63 37.79 12.46
C GLU A 445 25.04 37.53 11.94
#